data_AF-X1EAV3-F1
#
_entry.id   AF-X1EAV3-F1
#
_cell.length_a   1.000
_cell.length_b   1.000
_cell.length_c   1.000
_cell.angle_alpha   90.00
_cell.angle_beta   90.00
_cell.angle_gamma   90.00
#
_symmetry.space_group_name_H-M   'P 1'
#
loop_
_entity.id
_entity.type
_entity.pdbx_description
1 polymer ?
#
loop_
_entity_poly.entity_id
_entity_poly.type
_entity_poly.pdbx_seq_one_letter_code
_entity_poly.pdbx_strand_id
1 'polypeptide(L)' 'MELPRMKCPKCHFENPPRANFCSKCATQLIFSEDISIPHTKTLETPLKELTRGTTFAERYEFIEELGVGGM' A
#
# COMPACT_ATOMS: atom_id res chain seq x y z
N MET A 1 30.96 -3.43 -17.52
CA MET A 1 30.47 -2.18 -16.90
C MET A 1 29.93 -2.55 -15.53
N GLU A 2 30.73 -2.33 -14.50
CA GLU A 2 30.27 -2.49 -13.12
C GLU A 2 29.52 -1.21 -12.73
N LEU A 3 28.27 -1.35 -12.29
CA LEU A 3 27.52 -0.20 -11.78
C LEU A 3 28.11 0.19 -10.40
N PRO A 4 28.26 1.49 -10.12
CA PRO A 4 28.89 1.96 -8.88
C PRO A 4 28.05 1.55 -7.66
N ARG A 5 28.70 0.99 -6.65
CA ARG A 5 28.05 0.69 -5.36
C ARG A 5 27.52 1.99 -4.75
N MET A 6 26.38 1.92 -4.08
CA MET A 6 25.77 3.09 -3.44
C MET A 6 25.82 2.99 -1.93
N LYS A 7 25.99 4.14 -1.27
CA LYS A 7 26.09 4.21 0.18
C LYS A 7 24.76 4.60 0.79
N CYS A 8 24.32 3.85 1.80
CA CYS A 8 23.10 4.17 2.52
C CYS A 8 23.27 5.50 3.29
N PRO A 9 22.36 6.48 3.16
CA PRO A 9 22.48 7.76 3.86
C PRO A 9 22.25 7.65 5.37
N LYS A 10 21.53 6.62 5.83
CA LYS A 10 21.22 6.45 7.27
C LYS A 10 22.32 5.72 8.02
N CYS A 11 22.80 4.60 7.48
CA CYS A 11 23.72 3.70 8.20
C CYS A 11 25.08 3.53 7.51
N HIS A 12 25.32 4.25 6.42
CA HIS A 12 26.59 4.28 5.70
C HIS A 12 27.04 2.94 5.09
N PHE A 13 26.17 1.92 5.09
CA PHE A 13 26.43 0.62 4.50
C PHE A 13 26.51 0.71 2.98
N GLU A 14 27.41 -0.07 2.38
CA GLU A 14 27.60 -0.13 0.93
C GLU A 14 26.66 -1.17 0.32
N ASN A 15 25.72 -0.71 -0.51
CA ASN A 15 24.68 -1.53 -1.12
C ASN A 15 24.95 -1.71 -2.62
N PRO A 16 24.43 -2.79 -3.21
CA PRO A 16 24.42 -2.95 -4.65
C PRO A 16 23.74 -1.76 -5.36
N PRO A 17 24.19 -1.39 -6.57
CA PRO A 17 23.71 -0.23 -7.33
C PRO A 17 22.20 -0.16 -7.60
N ARG A 18 21.49 -1.31 -7.51
CA ARG A 18 20.05 -1.42 -7.77
C ARG A 18 19.22 -1.80 -6.54
N ALA A 19 19.80 -1.70 -5.33
CA ALA A 19 19.03 -2.00 -4.13
C ALA A 19 17.96 -0.91 -3.90
N ASN A 20 16.68 -1.28 -3.82
CA ASN A 20 15.63 -0.31 -3.49
C ASN A 20 15.67 0.10 -2.01
N PHE A 21 16.17 -0.80 -1.15
CA PHE A 21 16.27 -0.63 0.29
C PHE A 21 17.64 -1.08 0.79
N CYS A 22 18.08 -0.51 1.92
CA CYS A 22 19.34 -0.87 2.53
C CYS A 22 19.27 -2.25 3.17
N SER A 23 20.17 -3.15 2.78
CA SER A 23 20.24 -4.53 3.31
C SER A 23 20.53 -4.59 4.82
N LYS A 24 21.04 -3.52 5.44
CA LYS A 24 21.37 -3.47 6.87
C LYS A 24 20.28 -2.85 7.74
N CYS A 25 19.52 -1.89 7.23
CA CYS A 25 18.61 -1.08 8.06
C CYS A 25 17.27 -0.75 7.40
N ALA A 26 16.97 -1.38 6.26
CA ALA A 26 15.73 -1.23 5.50
C ALA A 26 15.40 0.22 5.06
N THR A 27 16.35 1.15 5.15
CA THR A 27 16.15 2.52 4.65
C THR A 27 15.99 2.49 3.14
N GLN A 28 14.95 3.12 2.62
CA GLN A 28 14.74 3.27 1.18
C GLN A 28 15.89 4.07 0.56
N LEU A 29 16.48 3.55 -0.50
CA LEU A 29 17.65 4.13 -1.16
C LEU A 29 17.31 4.77 -2.51
N ILE A 30 16.26 4.28 -3.17
CA ILE A 30 15.74 4.84 -4.40
C ILE A 30 14.43 5.55 -4.07
N PHE A 31 14.48 6.88 -4.06
CA PHE A 31 13.30 7.73 -4.14
C PHE A 31 12.95 7.87 -5.62
N SER A 32 12.19 6.94 -6.16
CA SER A 32 11.47 7.24 -7.40
C SER A 32 10.42 8.29 -7.07
N GLU A 33 10.41 9.39 -7.80
CA GLU A 33 9.42 10.48 -7.68
C GLU A 33 7.97 9.97 -7.86
N ASP A 34 7.79 8.73 -8.32
CA ASP A 34 6.52 8.00 -8.47
C ASP A 34 6.19 6.97 -7.36
N ILE A 35 7.08 6.71 -6.39
CA ILE A 35 6.70 5.88 -5.22
C ILE A 35 6.26 6.82 -4.11
N SER A 36 5.04 7.31 -4.35
CA SER A 36 4.01 7.53 -3.36
C SER A 36 4.33 6.85 -2.04
N ILE A 37 4.41 7.66 -0.98
CA ILE A 37 4.25 7.34 0.44
C ILE A 37 3.77 5.90 0.66
N PRO A 38 4.36 5.11 1.60
CA PRO A 38 3.83 3.80 1.98
C PRO A 38 2.45 3.99 2.62
N HIS A 39 1.47 4.21 1.77
CA HIS A 39 0.11 4.41 2.15
C HIS A 39 -0.50 3.04 1.97
N THR A 40 -0.55 2.31 3.08
CA THR A 40 -1.66 1.40 3.35
C THR A 40 -2.92 2.25 3.50
N LYS A 41 -3.29 2.97 2.44
CA LYS A 41 -4.60 3.56 2.30
C LYS A 41 -5.50 2.39 1.98
N THR A 42 -6.46 2.14 2.87
CA THR A 42 -7.62 1.35 2.50
C THR A 42 -8.15 1.94 1.21
N LEU A 43 -8.19 1.13 0.14
CA LEU A 43 -8.93 1.52 -1.04
C LEU A 43 -10.37 1.66 -0.58
N GLU A 44 -10.85 2.89 -0.47
CA GLU A 44 -12.25 3.16 -0.22
C GLU A 44 -12.98 2.65 -1.44
N THR A 45 -13.45 1.41 -1.38
CA THR A 45 -14.43 0.92 -2.33
C THR A 45 -15.62 1.85 -2.18
N PRO A 46 -16.05 2.55 -3.25
CA PRO A 46 -17.30 3.29 -3.20
C PRO A 46 -18.34 2.30 -2.69
N LEU A 47 -19.00 2.63 -1.58
CA LEU A 47 -20.07 1.83 -1.01
C LEU A 47 -21.09 1.67 -2.13
N LYS A 48 -21.02 0.56 -2.86
CA LYS A 48 -21.92 0.26 -3.97
C LYS A 48 -23.27 0.24 -3.31
N GLU A 49 -24.05 1.31 -3.49
CA GLU A 49 -25.20 1.65 -2.66
C GLU A 49 -25.97 0.38 -2.37
N LEU A 50 -25.85 -0.12 -1.14
CA LEU A 50 -26.53 -1.33 -0.67
C LEU A 50 -27.98 -0.92 -0.43
N THR A 51 -28.65 -0.58 -1.53
CA THR A 51 -30.03 -0.13 -1.51
C THR A 51 -30.90 -1.31 -1.11
N ARG A 52 -32.01 -0.99 -0.44
CA ARG A 52 -32.99 -2.00 -0.04
C ARG A 52 -33.45 -2.80 -1.26
N GLY A 53 -33.53 -4.12 -1.11
CA GLY A 53 -33.87 -5.04 -2.20
C GLY A 53 -32.68 -5.49 -3.05
N THR A 54 -31.46 -5.04 -2.75
CA THR A 54 -30.26 -5.62 -3.38
C THR A 54 -29.96 -7.00 -2.81
N THR A 55 -29.70 -7.97 -3.68
CA THR A 55 -29.33 -9.33 -3.28
C THR A 55 -27.81 -9.52 -3.34
N PHE A 56 -27.20 -9.79 -2.20
CA PHE A 56 -25.80 -10.19 -2.06
C PHE A 56 -25.65 -11.71 -2.21
N ALA A 57 -24.68 -12.11 -3.03
CA ALA A 57 -24.34 -13.51 -3.29
C ALA A 57 -25.56 -14.39 -3.63
N GLU A 58 -26.56 -13.80 -4.30
CA GLU A 58 -27.83 -14.45 -4.71
C GLU A 58 -28.63 -15.09 -3.57
N ARG A 59 -28.31 -14.76 -2.30
CA ARG A 59 -28.91 -15.41 -1.13
C ARG A 59 -29.41 -14.46 -0.05
N TYR A 60 -28.85 -13.26 0.04
CA TYR A 60 -29.13 -12.34 1.14
C TYR A 60 -29.62 -11.01 0.60
N GLU A 61 -30.80 -10.56 1.04
CA GLU A 61 -31.37 -9.27 0.65
C GLU A 61 -31.03 -8.19 1.69
N PHE A 62 -30.63 -7.01 1.21
CA PHE A 62 -30.47 -5.82 2.06
C PHE A 62 -31.82 -5.21 2.41
N ILE A 63 -32.09 -5.03 3.71
CA ILE A 63 -33.34 -4.43 4.20
C ILE A 63 -33.14 -2.94 4.50
N GLU A 64 -32.14 -2.61 5.33
CA GLU A 64 -31.78 -1.24 5.72
C GLU A 64 -30.39 -1.22 6.38
N GLU A 65 -29.81 -0.03 6.53
CA GLU A 65 -28.59 0.19 7.32
C GLU A 65 -28.94 0.36 8.80
N LEU A 66 -28.27 -0.39 9.67
CA LEU A 66 -28.48 -0.31 11.13
C LEU A 66 -27.44 0.56 11.85
N GLY A 67 -26.30 0.86 11.21
CA GLY A 67 -25.25 1.73 11.76
C GLY A 67 -23.90 1.58 11.05
N VAL A 68 -22.98 2.50 11.38
CA VAL A 68 -21.63 2.58 10.81
C VAL A 68 -20.59 2.16 11.87
N GLY A 69 -19.61 1.36 11.47
CA GLY A 69 -18.51 0.91 12.34
C GLY A 69 -17.21 0.72 11.57
N GLY A 70 -16.12 0.46 12.30
CA GLY A 70 -14.83 0.10 11.68
C GLY A 70 -14.86 -1.33 11.14
N MET A 71 -14.13 -1.57 10.05
CA MET A 71 -13.94 -2.88 9.41
C MET A 71 -12.47 -3.28 9.42
#